data_AF-A0A5A7WBX3-F1
#
_entry.id   AF-A0A5A7WBX3-F1
#
_cell.length_a   1.000
_cell.length_b   1.000
_cell.length_c   1.000
_cell.angle_alpha   90.00
_cell.angle_beta   90.00
_cell.angle_gamma   90.00
#
_symmetry.space_group_name_H-M   'P 1'
#
loop_
_entity.id
_entity.type
_entity.pdbx_description
1 polymer ?
#
loop_
_entity_poly.entity_id
_entity_poly.type
_entity_poly.pdbx_seq_one_letter_code
_entity_poly.pdbx_strand_id
1 'polypeptide(L)' 'MAKNRWDDAQLEILKDLIARKISLARAAVILKRPQSSVQIQARRLGTPFPGVRETKARLKAQIEEAEKKATLR' A
#
# COMPACT_ATOMS: atom_id res chain seq x y z
N MET A 1 19.95 -5.17 -20.21
CA MET A 1 19.01 -4.17 -19.66
C MET A 1 18.44 -4.68 -18.35
N ALA A 2 18.77 -4.06 -17.22
CA ALA A 2 18.38 -4.55 -15.89
C ALA A 2 16.90 -4.24 -15.60
N LYS A 3 16.00 -5.11 -16.07
CA LYS A 3 14.54 -5.07 -15.86
C LYS A 3 14.10 -5.08 -14.37
N ASN A 4 15.06 -5.22 -13.45
CA ASN A 4 14.85 -5.36 -12.01
C ASN A 4 15.30 -4.17 -11.15
N ARG A 5 15.92 -3.13 -11.73
CA ARG A 5 16.33 -1.97 -10.92
C ARG A 5 15.12 -1.12 -10.53
N TRP A 6 15.05 -0.70 -9.27
CA TRP A 6 14.10 0.30 -8.83
C TRP A 6 14.60 1.67 -9.29
N ASP A 7 13.74 2.42 -9.97
CA ASP A 7 14.02 3.78 -10.38
C ASP A 7 13.57 4.77 -9.30
N ASP A 8 14.19 5.95 -9.24
CA ASP A 8 13.84 6.99 -8.27
C ASP A 8 12.36 7.38 -8.34
N ALA A 9 11.78 7.45 -9.54
CA ALA A 9 10.34 7.70 -9.71
C ALA A 9 9.48 6.59 -9.07
N GLN A 10 9.91 5.33 -9.15
CA GLN A 10 9.19 4.22 -8.52
C GLN A 10 9.32 4.27 -6.99
N LEU A 11 10.44 4.76 -6.46
CA LEU A 11 10.64 4.94 -5.03
C LEU A 11 9.78 6.08 -4.48
N GLU A 12 9.62 7.17 -5.23
CA GLU A 12 8.71 8.25 -4.87
C GLU A 12 7.26 7.79 -4.85
N ILE A 13 6.81 7.08 -5.88
CA ILE A 13 5.47 6.48 -5.91
C ILE A 13 5.29 5.51 -4.73
N LEU A 14 6.29 4.68 -4.43
CA LEU A 14 6.23 3.76 -3.29
C LEU A 14 6.03 4.52 -1.96
N LYS A 15 6.79 5.59 -1.74
CA LYS A 15 6.66 6.44 -0.55
C LYS A 15 5.27 7.09 -0.46
N ASP A 16 4.76 7.64 -1.57
CA ASP A 16 3.40 8.20 -1.63
C ASP A 16 2.33 7.17 -1.27
N LEU A 17 2.44 5.96 -1.82
CA LEU A 17 1.49 4.88 -1.55
C LEU A 17 1.50 4.47 -0.06
N ILE A 18 2.68 4.43 0.56
CA ILE A 18 2.81 4.13 2.00
C ILE A 18 2.26 5.29 2.84
N ALA A 19 2.56 6.54 2.48
CA ALA A 19 2.04 7.73 3.16
C ALA A 19 0.51 7.81 3.10
N ARG A 20 -0.07 7.46 1.95
CA ARG A 20 -1.52 7.32 1.74
C ARG A 20 -2.10 6.05 2.39
N LYS A 21 -1.23 5.25 3.03
CA LYS A 21 -1.55 4.01 3.73
C LYS A 21 -2.33 3.04 2.83
N ILE A 22 -1.91 2.93 1.58
CA ILE A 22 -2.45 1.98 0.60
C ILE A 22 -1.98 0.56 0.98
N SER A 23 -2.81 -0.46 0.73
CA SER A 23 -2.44 -1.84 1.00
C SER A 23 -1.31 -2.31 0.07
N LEU A 24 -0.47 -3.23 0.57
CA LEU A 24 0.61 -3.83 -0.21
C LEU A 24 0.12 -4.40 -1.56
N ALA A 25 -1.06 -5.05 -1.55
CA ALA A 25 -1.64 -5.63 -2.75
C ALA A 25 -1.95 -4.58 -3.82
N ARG A 26 -2.51 -3.44 -3.42
CA ARG A 26 -2.87 -2.38 -4.37
C ARG A 26 -1.63 -1.59 -4.82
N ALA A 27 -0.65 -1.40 -3.94
CA ALA A 27 0.63 -0.84 -4.31
C ALA A 27 1.38 -1.69 -5.35
N ALA A 28 1.35 -3.03 -5.20
CA ALA A 28 1.94 -3.96 -6.16
C ALA A 28 1.31 -3.87 -7.55
N VAL A 29 -0.01 -3.71 -7.62
CA VAL A 29 -0.74 -3.49 -8.89
C VAL A 29 -0.32 -2.17 -9.54
N ILE A 30 -0.28 -1.07 -8.77
CA ILE A 30 0.08 0.26 -9.27
C ILE A 30 1.52 0.29 -9.79
N LEU A 31 2.46 -0.28 -9.03
CA LEU A 31 3.88 -0.33 -9.39
C LEU A 31 4.21 -1.41 -10.43
N LYS A 32 3.23 -2.25 -10.81
CA LYS A 32 3.41 -3.42 -11.69
C LYS A 32 4.56 -4.33 -11.24
N ARG A 33 4.69 -4.54 -9.93
CA ARG A 33 5.78 -5.29 -9.30
C ARG A 33 5.22 -6.38 -8.38
N PRO A 34 5.95 -7.49 -8.15
CA PRO A 34 5.56 -8.49 -7.17
C PRO A 34 5.44 -7.90 -5.75
N GLN A 35 4.44 -8.32 -4.99
CA GLN A 35 4.23 -7.87 -3.60
C GLN A 35 5.48 -8.06 -2.73
N SER A 36 6.19 -9.18 -2.90
CA SER A 36 7.44 -9.47 -2.17
C SER A 36 8.51 -8.41 -2.43
N SER A 37 8.70 -8.00 -3.69
CA SER A 37 9.67 -6.96 -4.06
C SER A 37 9.29 -5.60 -3.47
N VAL A 38 8.01 -5.24 -3.54
CA VAL A 38 7.47 -4.00 -2.96
C VAL A 38 7.65 -3.97 -1.44
N GLN A 39 7.39 -5.09 -0.76
CA GLN A 39 7.56 -5.22 0.69
C GLN A 39 9.03 -5.11 1.10
N ILE A 40 9.95 -5.78 0.39
CA ILE A 40 11.39 -5.69 0.64
C ILE A 40 11.86 -4.24 0.46
N GLN A 41 11.42 -3.57 -0.60
CA GLN A 41 11.83 -2.19 -0.86
C GLN A 41 11.27 -1.22 0.17
N ALA A 42 10.00 -1.38 0.57
CA ALA A 42 9.40 -0.57 1.64
C ALA A 42 10.15 -0.72 2.97
N ARG A 43 10.58 -1.95 3.32
CA ARG A 43 11.43 -2.20 4.49
C ARG A 43 12.81 -1.55 4.36
N ARG A 44 13.44 -1.61 3.18
CA ARG A 44 14.73 -0.96 2.91
C ARG A 44 14.66 0.56 3.04
N LEU A 45 13.51 1.16 2.70
CA LEU A 45 13.26 2.60 2.85
C LEU A 45 12.91 3.00 4.30
N GLY A 46 12.84 2.06 5.24
CA GLY A 46 12.47 2.34 6.64
C GLY A 46 10.97 2.57 6.86
N THR A 47 10.15 2.43 5.81
CA THR A 47 8.71 2.68 5.83
C THR A 47 7.95 1.40 5.43
N PRO A 48 7.84 0.39 6.32
CA PRO A 48 7.15 -0.84 5.98
C PRO A 48 5.64 -0.61 5.77
N PHE A 49 5.04 -1.42 4.91
CA PHE A 49 3.58 -1.46 4.79
C PHE A 49 2.95 -1.91 6.13
N PRO A 50 1.76 -1.38 6.46
CA PRO A 50 1.03 -1.80 7.64
C PRO A 50 0.76 -3.31 7.59
N GLY A 51 0.87 -3.98 8.74
CA GLY A 51 0.66 -5.41 8.85
C GLY A 51 -0.75 -5.84 8.45
N VAL A 52 -0.95 -7.13 8.16
CA VAL A 52 -2.25 -7.67 7.74
C VAL A 52 -3.35 -7.41 8.78
N ARG A 53 -3.03 -7.52 10.07
CA ARG A 53 -3.98 -7.24 11.17
C ARG A 53 -4.39 -5.77 11.20
N GLU A 54 -3.44 -4.86 11.08
CA GLU A 54 -3.69 -3.41 11.04
C GLU A 54 -4.51 -3.01 9.80
N THR A 55 -4.16 -3.59 8.65
CA THR A 55 -4.88 -3.37 7.39
C THR A 55 -6.34 -3.85 7.49
N LYS A 56 -6.59 -5.01 8.09
CA LYS A 56 -7.95 -5.55 8.29
C LYS A 56 -8.77 -4.70 9.26
N ALA A 57 -8.20 -4.29 10.39
CA ALA A 57 -8.89 -3.42 11.35
C ALA A 57 -9.33 -2.10 10.70
N ARG A 58 -8.47 -1.52 9.86
CA ARG A 58 -8.79 -0.28 9.14
C ARG A 58 -9.78 -0.44 7.99
N LEU A 59 -9.72 -1.56 7.25
CA LEU A 59 -10.73 -1.85 6.24
C LEU A 59 -12.10 -2.02 6.88
N LYS A 60 -12.17 -2.72 8.02
CA LYS A 60 -13.41 -2.86 8.79
C LYS A 60 -13.96 -1.49 9.22
N ALA A 61 -13.11 -0.64 9.79
CA ALA A 61 -13.51 0.72 10.19
C ALA A 61 -14.00 1.57 9.00
N GLN A 62 -13.39 1.46 7.82
CA GLN A 62 -13.85 2.16 6.61
C GLN A 62 -15.18 1.63 6.08
N ILE A 63 -15.40 0.31 6.15
CA ILE A 63 -16.68 -0.30 5.78
C ILE A 63 -17.77 0.16 6.75
N GLU A 64 -17.51 0.13 8.05
CA GLU A 64 -18.45 0.62 9.07
C GLU A 64 -18.76 2.12 8.90
N GLU A 65 -17.78 2.95 8.53
CA GLU A 65 -18.02 4.37 8.22
C GLU A 65 -18.83 4.55 6.93
N ALA A 66 -18.54 3.76 5.89
CA ALA A 66 -19.27 3.79 4.63
C ALA A 66 -20.71 3.33 4.79
N GLU A 67 -20.95 2.28 5.59
CA GLU A 67 -22.29 1.80 5.96
C GLU A 67 -23.06 2.87 6.73
N LYS A 68 -22.46 3.51 7.74
CA LYS A 68 -23.10 4.63 8.46
C LYS A 68 -23.46 5.81 7.56
N LYS A 69 -22.61 6.16 6.59
CA LYS A 69 -22.91 7.21 5.58
C LYS A 69 -23.99 6.79 4.59
N ALA A 70 -24.10 5.49 4.27
CA ALA A 70 -25.13 4.98 3.37
C ALA A 70 -26.50 4.88 4.04
N THR A 71 -26.56 4.60 5.35
CA THR A 71 -27.82 4.53 6.12
C THR A 71 -28.40 5.91 6.46
N LEU A 72 -27.61 6.99 6.39
CA LEU A 72 -28.07 8.36 6.68
C LEU A 72 -28.49 9.15 5.43
N ARG A 73 -28.66 8.49 4.29
CA ARG A 73 -29.12 9.07 3.02
C ARG A 73 -30.53 8.59 2.69
#